data_AF-A0A958U6Q4-F1
#
_entry.id   AF-A0A958U6Q4-F1
#
_cell.length_a   1.000
_cell.length_b   1.000
_cell.length_c   1.000
_cell.angle_alpha   90.00
_cell.angle_beta   90.00
_cell.angle_gamma   90.00
#
_symmetry.space_group_name_H-M   'P 1'
#
loop_
_entity.id
_entity.type
_entity.pdbx_description
1 polymer ?
#
loop_
_entity_poly.entity_id
_entity_poly.type
_entity_poly.pdbx_seq_one_letter_code
_entity_poly.pdbx_strand_id
1 'polypeptide(L)'
;RYREEKQTILNRMAKSLETENLADVKTLIEELGIADPETGSKNWTDVRQFNLMFGTKLGASAENAMDLYLRPETAQGIFVNFLNVQKTGRMKIPFGIAQTGKAFRNEIVARQFIFRMREFEQMEMQFFVRPGEEMKWYEYWKETRLKWHLSLGMGAENYRFHDHEKLAHYANAAADIEFNFPFGFKELEGIHSRTDFDLSQHEKYSGKKLQFFDPELNENYVPYVVETSIGLDRMFLAVLSHSLQEETLEDGSERTVLKLPFILAPVKAAVLPLLKKDGLPEIAQQIINDLQWDYNVIYDEKDAVGRRYRRQDAAGTPYCITVDHQTKEDGTVTLRNRDTMAQERVPINKLSEKMKDAISYKKWLS
;
A
#
# COMPACT_ATOMS: atom_id res chain seq x y z
N ARG A 1 12.68 -25.51 -27.99
CA ARG A 1 11.35 -25.54 -28.66
C ARG A 1 10.29 -24.68 -27.96
N TYR A 2 9.54 -25.17 -26.95
CA TYR A 2 8.43 -24.37 -26.37
C TYR A 2 8.83 -23.04 -25.73
N ARG A 3 10.02 -22.95 -25.13
CA ARG A 3 10.55 -21.69 -24.59
C ARG A 3 10.93 -20.69 -25.69
N GLU A 4 11.52 -21.17 -26.78
CA GLU A 4 11.88 -20.33 -27.93
C GLU A 4 10.62 -19.82 -28.65
N GLU A 5 9.64 -20.70 -28.85
CA GLU A 5 8.36 -20.37 -29.46
C GLU A 5 7.61 -19.31 -28.65
N LYS A 6 7.57 -19.45 -27.32
CA LYS A 6 7.06 -18.42 -26.39
C LYS A 6 7.78 -17.09 -26.61
N GLN A 7 9.12 -17.11 -26.65
CA GLN A 7 9.90 -15.87 -26.82
C GLN A 7 9.62 -15.20 -28.16
N THR A 8 9.53 -15.96 -29.26
CA THR A 8 9.22 -15.44 -30.59
C THR A 8 7.85 -14.77 -30.62
N ILE A 9 6.83 -15.41 -30.03
CA ILE A 9 5.47 -14.87 -29.95
C ILE A 9 5.46 -13.55 -29.15
N LEU A 10 6.08 -13.54 -27.97
CA LEU A 10 6.15 -12.35 -27.12
C LEU A 10 6.90 -11.20 -27.80
N ASN A 11 7.99 -11.49 -28.52
CA ASN A 11 8.75 -10.50 -29.26
C ASN A 11 7.92 -9.89 -30.42
N ARG A 12 7.16 -10.71 -31.17
CA ARG A 12 6.26 -10.20 -32.22
C ARG A 12 5.18 -9.30 -31.61
N MET A 13 4.51 -9.78 -30.57
CA MET A 13 3.49 -8.99 -29.89
C MET A 13 4.04 -7.64 -29.38
N ALA A 14 5.21 -7.65 -28.73
CA ALA A 14 5.86 -6.44 -28.23
C ALA A 14 6.14 -5.43 -29.35
N LYS A 15 6.69 -5.90 -30.48
CA LYS A 15 6.97 -5.07 -31.66
C LYS A 15 5.69 -4.49 -32.27
N SER A 16 4.64 -5.30 -32.40
CA SER A 16 3.38 -4.85 -32.99
C SER A 16 2.67 -3.83 -32.11
N LEU A 17 2.77 -3.94 -30.78
CA LEU A 17 2.27 -2.94 -29.85
C LEU A 17 3.09 -1.64 -29.87
N GLU A 18 4.43 -1.73 -29.94
CA GLU A 18 5.31 -0.54 -30.03
C GLU A 18 5.10 0.26 -31.32
N THR A 19 4.78 -0.42 -32.41
CA THR A 19 4.51 0.20 -33.73
C THR A 19 3.05 0.53 -33.96
N GLU A 20 2.20 0.38 -32.93
CA GLU A 20 0.74 0.55 -32.99
C GLU A 20 0.05 -0.26 -34.10
N ASN A 21 0.66 -1.36 -34.54
CA ASN A 21 0.12 -2.26 -35.55
C ASN A 21 -0.88 -3.25 -34.94
N LEU A 22 -2.06 -2.74 -34.58
CA LEU A 22 -3.14 -3.53 -33.97
C LEU A 22 -3.71 -4.61 -34.91
N ALA A 23 -3.56 -4.44 -36.23
CA ALA A 23 -3.94 -5.44 -37.21
C ALA A 23 -3.05 -6.70 -37.11
N ASP A 24 -1.75 -6.54 -36.90
CA ASP A 24 -0.85 -7.68 -36.67
C ASP A 24 -1.14 -8.35 -35.32
N VAL A 25 -1.52 -7.58 -34.29
CA VAL A 25 -1.96 -8.16 -33.00
C VAL A 25 -3.18 -9.05 -33.18
N LYS A 26 -4.19 -8.61 -33.96
CA LYS A 26 -5.34 -9.45 -34.30
C LYS A 26 -4.92 -10.72 -35.03
N THR A 27 -4.07 -10.58 -36.05
CA THR A 27 -3.55 -11.71 -36.84
C THR A 27 -2.83 -12.72 -35.94
N LEU A 28 -2.02 -12.24 -35.00
CA LEU A 28 -1.33 -13.09 -34.03
C LEU A 28 -2.30 -13.85 -33.12
N ILE A 29 -3.38 -13.22 -32.65
CA ILE A 29 -4.43 -13.89 -31.84
C ILE A 29 -5.08 -15.02 -32.63
N GLU A 30 -5.39 -14.78 -33.91
CA GLU A 30 -6.01 -15.75 -34.82
C GLU A 30 -5.06 -16.92 -35.15
N GLU A 31 -3.80 -16.63 -35.47
CA GLU A 31 -2.75 -17.64 -35.74
C GLU A 31 -2.52 -18.58 -34.54
N LEU A 32 -2.51 -18.02 -33.32
CA LEU A 32 -2.39 -18.80 -32.08
C LEU A 32 -3.66 -19.56 -31.72
N GLY A 33 -4.75 -19.33 -32.46
CA GLY A 33 -6.03 -19.99 -32.24
C GLY A 33 -6.63 -19.71 -30.87
N ILE A 34 -6.33 -18.53 -30.30
CA ILE A 34 -6.84 -18.11 -28.98
C ILE A 34 -8.36 -18.03 -29.07
N ALA A 35 -9.04 -18.80 -28.21
CA ALA A 35 -10.50 -18.82 -28.12
C ALA A 35 -10.94 -18.07 -26.86
N ASP A 36 -12.14 -17.49 -26.93
CA ASP A 36 -12.81 -16.94 -25.76
C ASP A 36 -12.97 -18.04 -24.69
N PRO A 37 -12.52 -17.82 -23.44
CA PRO A 37 -12.50 -18.87 -22.43
C PRO A 37 -13.88 -19.31 -21.94
N GLU A 38 -14.94 -18.52 -22.17
CA GLU A 38 -16.30 -18.83 -21.72
C GLU A 38 -17.12 -19.53 -22.82
N THR A 39 -17.02 -19.06 -24.05
CA THR A 39 -17.84 -19.51 -25.19
C THR A 39 -17.08 -20.40 -26.18
N GLY A 40 -15.75 -20.38 -26.15
CA GLY A 40 -14.90 -21.05 -27.14
C GLY A 40 -14.89 -20.38 -28.52
N SER A 41 -15.54 -19.22 -28.67
CA SER A 41 -15.57 -18.47 -29.93
C SER A 41 -14.18 -17.97 -30.32
N LYS A 42 -13.87 -18.03 -31.62
CA LYS A 42 -12.67 -17.42 -32.22
C LYS A 42 -13.01 -16.26 -33.15
N ASN A 43 -14.28 -15.82 -33.15
CA ASN A 43 -14.73 -14.73 -34.00
C ASN A 43 -14.40 -13.39 -33.33
N TRP A 44 -13.16 -12.92 -33.52
CA TRP A 44 -12.65 -11.69 -32.90
C TRP A 44 -12.95 -10.45 -33.76
N THR A 45 -13.45 -9.39 -33.12
CA THR A 45 -13.49 -8.05 -33.73
C THR A 45 -12.08 -7.46 -33.82
N ASP A 46 -11.95 -6.35 -34.54
CA ASP A 46 -10.65 -5.65 -34.61
C ASP A 46 -10.17 -5.20 -33.24
N VAL A 47 -8.86 -5.32 -33.02
CA VAL A 47 -8.19 -4.84 -31.81
C VAL A 47 -8.20 -3.31 -31.83
N ARG A 48 -8.64 -2.71 -30.72
CA ARG A 48 -8.72 -1.27 -30.54
C ARG A 48 -7.98 -0.86 -29.28
N GLN A 49 -7.33 0.30 -29.32
CA GLN A 49 -6.85 0.94 -28.10
C GLN A 49 -8.04 1.48 -27.32
N PHE A 50 -8.04 1.23 -26.01
CA PHE A 50 -9.03 1.72 -25.09
C PHE A 50 -8.35 2.61 -24.05
N ASN A 51 -8.75 3.88 -23.99
CA ASN A 51 -8.23 4.80 -22.99
C ASN A 51 -8.80 4.44 -21.62
N LEU A 52 -7.92 4.19 -20.66
CA LEU A 52 -8.29 3.85 -19.29
C LEU A 52 -8.55 5.08 -18.42
N MET A 53 -8.43 6.31 -18.93
CA MET A 53 -8.79 7.50 -18.16
C MET A 53 -10.31 7.73 -18.18
N PHE A 54 -10.87 8.10 -17.04
CA PHE A 54 -12.26 8.57 -16.97
C PHE A 54 -12.35 10.02 -17.43
N GLY A 55 -12.97 10.26 -18.58
CA GLY A 55 -13.30 11.59 -19.06
C GLY A 55 -14.57 12.15 -18.41
N THR A 56 -14.58 13.45 -18.14
CA THR A 56 -15.75 14.23 -17.73
C THR A 56 -15.70 15.60 -18.40
N LYS A 57 -16.78 16.38 -18.27
CA LYS A 57 -16.90 17.71 -18.88
C LYS A 57 -17.20 18.76 -17.82
N LEU A 58 -16.49 19.88 -17.84
CA LEU A 58 -16.69 21.01 -16.94
C LEU A 58 -17.26 22.20 -17.70
N GLY A 59 -18.48 22.59 -17.36
CA GLY A 59 -19.17 23.76 -17.93
C GLY A 59 -20.69 23.65 -17.76
N ALA A 60 -21.37 24.79 -17.67
CA ALA A 60 -22.84 24.82 -17.55
C ALA A 60 -23.56 24.47 -18.86
N SER A 61 -22.89 24.62 -20.01
CA SER A 61 -23.38 24.30 -21.35
C SER A 61 -22.44 23.29 -22.01
N ALA A 62 -23.01 22.33 -22.75
CA ALA A 62 -22.26 21.32 -23.49
C ALA A 62 -21.37 21.90 -24.59
N GLU A 63 -21.68 23.09 -25.12
CA GLU A 63 -20.94 23.73 -26.22
C GLU A 63 -19.64 24.40 -25.75
N ASN A 64 -19.58 24.86 -24.50
CA ASN A 64 -18.40 25.50 -23.91
C ASN A 64 -17.73 24.62 -22.84
N ALA A 65 -18.09 23.34 -22.77
CA ALA A 65 -17.59 22.45 -21.75
C ALA A 65 -16.14 22.05 -22.04
N MET A 66 -15.27 22.18 -21.04
CA MET A 66 -13.89 21.72 -21.10
C MET A 66 -13.83 20.23 -20.79
N ASP A 67 -13.10 19.47 -21.59
CA ASP A 67 -12.82 18.07 -21.29
C ASP A 67 -11.84 18.00 -20.11
N LEU A 68 -12.21 17.23 -19.09
CA LEU A 68 -11.41 16.93 -17.92
C LEU A 68 -11.27 15.42 -17.76
N TYR A 69 -10.25 15.02 -17.01
CA TYR A 69 -10.02 13.63 -16.69
C TYR A 69 -9.87 13.45 -15.19
N LEU A 70 -10.42 12.36 -14.67
CA LEU A 70 -10.04 11.88 -13.36
C LEU A 70 -8.62 11.29 -13.48
N ARG A 71 -7.72 11.72 -12.60
CA ARG A 71 -6.31 11.34 -12.66
C ARG A 71 -6.15 9.80 -12.54
N PRO A 72 -5.36 9.16 -13.43
CA PRO A 72 -5.10 7.73 -13.37
C PRO A 72 -3.96 7.34 -12.41
N GLU A 73 -3.29 8.35 -11.85
CA GLU A 73 -2.20 8.26 -10.89
C GLU A 73 -2.13 9.57 -10.07
N THR A 74 -1.31 9.61 -9.02
CA THR A 74 -1.18 10.78 -8.14
C THR A 74 0.05 11.66 -8.46
N ALA A 75 1.03 11.10 -9.17
CA ALA A 75 2.31 11.70 -9.54
C ALA A 75 2.20 13.03 -10.29
N GLN A 76 1.26 13.15 -11.25
CA GLN A 76 1.13 14.36 -12.07
C GLN A 76 0.90 15.64 -11.25
N GLY A 77 0.18 15.54 -10.12
CA GLY A 77 -0.04 16.66 -9.21
C GLY A 77 1.25 17.16 -8.54
N ILE A 78 2.21 16.27 -8.34
CA ILE A 78 3.52 16.58 -7.78
C ILE A 78 4.37 17.32 -8.81
N PHE A 79 4.43 16.84 -10.06
CA PHE A 79 5.24 17.45 -11.11
C PHE A 79 4.81 18.89 -11.43
N VAL A 80 3.50 19.14 -11.55
CA VAL A 80 3.00 20.50 -11.81
C VAL A 80 3.28 21.48 -10.66
N ASN A 81 3.52 20.97 -9.44
CA ASN A 81 3.83 21.76 -8.26
C ASN A 81 5.30 21.72 -7.83
N PHE A 82 6.18 21.09 -8.61
CA PHE A 82 7.59 20.91 -8.26
C PHE A 82 8.26 22.22 -7.80
N LEU A 83 8.17 23.29 -8.62
CA LEU A 83 8.77 24.58 -8.27
C LEU A 83 8.11 25.26 -7.08
N ASN A 84 6.79 25.10 -6.90
CA ASN A 84 6.08 25.69 -5.77
C ASN A 84 6.61 25.09 -4.47
N VAL A 85 6.74 23.76 -4.41
CA VAL A 85 7.25 23.06 -3.23
C VAL A 85 8.74 23.34 -3.04
N GLN A 86 9.55 23.25 -4.10
CA GLN A 86 10.99 23.46 -4.04
C GLN A 86 11.32 24.87 -3.51
N LYS A 87 10.67 25.91 -4.03
CA LYS A 87 10.94 27.31 -3.64
C LYS A 87 10.41 27.64 -2.24
N THR A 88 9.19 27.23 -1.92
CA THR A 88 8.58 27.54 -0.61
C THR A 88 9.26 26.77 0.53
N GLY A 89 9.58 25.50 0.30
CA GLY A 89 10.33 24.66 1.24
C GLY A 89 11.83 24.94 1.28
N ARG A 90 12.36 25.75 0.34
CA ARG A 90 13.81 25.98 0.15
C ARG A 90 14.57 24.66 0.02
N MET A 91 13.95 23.68 -0.63
CA MET A 91 14.49 22.34 -0.75
C MET A 91 15.72 22.35 -1.65
N LYS A 92 16.76 21.64 -1.22
CA LYS A 92 17.93 21.32 -2.05
C LYS A 92 17.75 19.92 -2.63
N ILE A 93 18.33 19.69 -3.79
CA ILE A 93 18.42 18.34 -4.35
C ILE A 93 19.50 17.55 -3.58
N PRO A 94 19.24 16.29 -3.22
CA PRO A 94 18.02 15.53 -3.50
C PRO A 94 16.90 15.74 -2.46
N PHE A 95 15.65 15.71 -2.91
CA PHE A 95 14.47 15.75 -2.02
C PHE A 95 13.27 15.03 -2.62
N GLY A 96 12.34 14.60 -1.77
CA GLY A 96 11.11 13.93 -2.20
C GLY A 96 9.86 14.76 -1.94
N ILE A 97 8.85 14.55 -2.78
CA ILE A 97 7.47 14.97 -2.52
C ILE A 97 6.62 13.70 -2.53
N ALA A 98 5.93 13.44 -1.42
CA ALA A 98 5.02 12.30 -1.28
C ALA A 98 3.57 12.77 -1.29
N GLN A 99 2.70 11.95 -1.87
CA GLN A 99 1.26 12.18 -1.91
C GLN A 99 0.52 10.86 -1.73
N THR A 100 -0.50 10.89 -0.89
CA THR A 100 -1.51 9.83 -0.80
C THR A 100 -2.81 10.36 -1.36
N GLY A 101 -3.50 9.57 -2.17
CA GLY A 101 -4.87 9.87 -2.56
C GLY A 101 -5.43 8.98 -3.64
N LYS A 102 -6.67 9.30 -4.05
CA LYS A 102 -7.42 8.53 -5.03
C LYS A 102 -6.88 8.67 -6.44
N ALA A 103 -6.92 7.57 -7.19
CA ALA A 103 -6.68 7.46 -8.61
C ALA A 103 -7.79 6.62 -9.25
N PHE A 104 -8.03 6.86 -10.54
CA PHE A 104 -9.15 6.26 -11.26
C PHE A 104 -8.69 5.67 -12.59
N ARG A 105 -8.98 4.38 -12.80
CA ARG A 105 -8.70 3.69 -14.06
C ARG A 105 -9.96 2.98 -14.55
N ASN A 106 -10.38 3.25 -15.78
CA ASN A 106 -11.55 2.68 -16.41
C ASN A 106 -11.31 1.23 -16.85
N GLU A 107 -10.96 0.39 -15.88
CA GLU A 107 -10.64 -1.01 -16.07
C GLU A 107 -11.83 -1.73 -16.73
N ILE A 108 -11.52 -2.42 -17.83
CA ILE A 108 -12.50 -3.10 -18.68
C ILE A 108 -13.11 -4.29 -17.92
N VAL A 109 -12.28 -5.01 -17.16
CA VAL A 109 -12.68 -6.21 -16.43
C VAL A 109 -12.22 -6.12 -14.97
N ALA A 110 -13.12 -5.70 -14.10
CA ALA A 110 -12.92 -5.77 -12.65
C ALA A 110 -13.02 -7.23 -12.19
N ARG A 111 -11.88 -7.82 -11.81
CA ARG A 111 -11.77 -9.20 -11.28
C ARG A 111 -10.88 -9.19 -10.04
N GLN A 112 -10.99 -10.22 -9.20
CA GLN A 112 -10.14 -10.41 -8.01
C GLN A 112 -10.30 -9.32 -6.93
N PHE A 113 -11.55 -8.93 -6.63
CA PHE A 113 -11.89 -8.03 -5.53
C PHE A 113 -11.07 -6.71 -5.58
N ILE A 114 -10.22 -6.44 -4.60
CA ILE A 114 -9.43 -5.20 -4.48
C ILE A 114 -8.33 -5.08 -5.56
N PHE A 115 -7.93 -6.17 -6.23
CA PHE A 115 -6.78 -6.12 -7.14
C PHE A 115 -7.00 -5.31 -8.42
N ARG A 116 -8.23 -5.29 -8.94
CA ARG A 116 -8.61 -4.54 -10.14
C ARG A 116 -9.88 -3.76 -9.87
N MET A 117 -9.70 -2.55 -9.34
CA MET A 117 -10.75 -1.59 -9.07
C MET A 117 -10.68 -0.41 -10.05
N ARG A 118 -11.81 0.28 -10.20
CA ARG A 118 -11.89 1.50 -11.02
C ARG A 118 -11.52 2.77 -10.27
N GLU A 119 -11.65 2.74 -8.95
CA GLU A 119 -11.21 3.75 -7.99
C GLU A 119 -10.37 3.03 -6.96
N PHE A 120 -9.20 3.57 -6.64
CA PHE A 120 -8.28 3.03 -5.64
C PHE A 120 -7.41 4.16 -5.09
N GLU A 121 -6.71 3.91 -4.00
CA GLU A 121 -5.80 4.84 -3.37
C GLU A 121 -4.35 4.41 -3.61
N GLN A 122 -3.50 5.39 -3.91
CA GLN A 122 -2.06 5.20 -4.05
C GLN A 122 -1.34 6.07 -3.03
N MET A 123 -0.19 5.58 -2.59
CA MET A 123 0.82 6.40 -1.92
C MET A 123 2.02 6.45 -2.86
N GLU A 124 2.31 7.62 -3.41
CA GLU A 124 3.40 7.80 -4.35
C GLU A 124 4.36 8.85 -3.82
N MET A 125 5.65 8.66 -4.07
CA MET A 125 6.68 9.64 -3.80
C MET A 125 7.52 9.82 -5.04
N GLN A 126 7.72 11.09 -5.41
CA GLN A 126 8.63 11.49 -6.48
C GLN A 126 9.87 12.10 -5.83
N PHE A 127 10.99 11.41 -5.98
CA PHE A 127 12.28 11.78 -5.40
C PHE A 127 13.16 12.43 -6.46
N PHE A 128 13.33 13.74 -6.36
CA PHE A 128 14.08 14.56 -7.30
C PHE A 128 15.57 14.50 -6.99
N VAL A 129 16.36 14.13 -7.98
CA VAL A 129 17.80 13.88 -7.86
C VAL A 129 18.56 14.59 -8.97
N ARG A 130 19.88 14.74 -8.76
CA ARG A 130 20.79 15.26 -9.78
C ARG A 130 20.91 14.22 -10.92
N PRO A 131 20.88 14.63 -12.20
CA PRO A 131 21.15 13.73 -13.32
C PRO A 131 22.50 13.02 -13.15
N GLY A 132 22.53 11.71 -13.36
CA GLY A 132 23.71 10.85 -13.16
C GLY A 132 23.81 10.22 -11.77
N GLU A 133 23.01 10.65 -10.80
CA GLU A 133 22.91 10.02 -9.47
C GLU A 133 21.67 9.13 -9.31
N GLU A 134 20.78 9.07 -10.30
CA GLU A 134 19.49 8.40 -10.20
C GLU A 134 19.61 6.91 -9.87
N MET A 135 20.60 6.21 -10.43
CA MET A 135 20.76 4.78 -10.16
C MET A 135 21.22 4.49 -8.73
N LYS A 136 22.00 5.40 -8.13
CA LYS A 136 22.36 5.31 -6.70
C LYS A 136 21.11 5.45 -5.83
N TRP A 137 20.24 6.41 -6.16
CA TRP A 137 19.00 6.65 -5.41
C TRP A 137 17.93 5.59 -5.67
N TYR A 138 17.89 5.01 -6.87
CA TYR A 138 17.05 3.88 -7.24
C TYR A 138 17.35 2.67 -6.37
N GLU A 139 18.62 2.25 -6.26
CA GLU A 139 19.00 1.13 -5.40
C GLU A 139 18.77 1.43 -3.91
N TYR A 140 19.06 2.67 -3.47
CA TYR A 140 18.74 3.10 -2.11
C TYR A 140 17.24 2.95 -1.78
N TRP A 141 16.36 3.40 -2.69
CA TRP A 141 14.92 3.30 -2.48
C TRP A 141 14.41 1.86 -2.59
N LYS A 142 14.96 1.04 -3.50
CA LYS A 142 14.67 -0.42 -3.54
C LYS A 142 14.91 -1.07 -2.19
N GLU A 143 16.09 -0.89 -1.62
CA GLU A 143 16.41 -1.46 -0.32
C GLU A 143 15.55 -0.89 0.80
N THR A 144 15.36 0.43 0.82
CA THR A 144 14.60 1.13 1.87
C THR A 144 13.14 0.69 1.88
N ARG A 145 12.51 0.60 0.70
CA ARG A 145 11.12 0.18 0.57
C ARG A 145 10.93 -1.29 0.91
N LEU A 146 11.84 -2.18 0.48
CA LEU A 146 11.79 -3.58 0.91
C LEU A 146 11.96 -3.72 2.43
N LYS A 147 12.88 -2.98 3.06
CA LYS A 147 13.04 -2.96 4.53
C LYS A 147 11.76 -2.53 5.23
N TRP A 148 11.04 -1.54 4.68
CA TRP A 148 9.75 -1.11 5.22
C TRP A 148 8.66 -2.19 5.09
N HIS A 149 8.60 -2.90 3.97
CA HIS A 149 7.67 -4.03 3.81
C HIS A 149 7.98 -5.19 4.77
N LEU A 150 9.26 -5.51 4.95
CA LEU A 150 9.72 -6.55 5.88
C LEU A 150 9.47 -6.18 7.34
N SER A 151 9.52 -4.90 7.70
CA SER A 151 9.28 -4.45 9.07
C SER A 151 7.84 -4.67 9.54
N LEU A 152 6.91 -4.98 8.64
CA LEU A 152 5.54 -5.39 8.98
C LEU A 152 5.46 -6.83 9.49
N GLY A 153 6.55 -7.61 9.40
CA GLY A 153 6.62 -8.95 10.00
C GLY A 153 5.80 -10.02 9.27
N MET A 154 5.52 -9.83 7.99
CA MET A 154 4.68 -10.76 7.19
C MET A 154 5.47 -11.89 6.49
N GLY A 155 6.68 -12.19 6.96
CA GLY A 155 7.57 -13.20 6.38
C GLY A 155 8.34 -12.72 5.14
N ALA A 156 9.66 -12.87 5.16
CA ALA A 156 10.53 -12.41 4.06
C ALA A 156 10.33 -13.23 2.77
N GLU A 157 9.96 -14.50 2.92
CA GLU A 157 9.63 -15.42 1.83
C GLU A 157 8.43 -14.99 1.00
N ASN A 158 7.58 -14.12 1.55
CA ASN A 158 6.41 -13.61 0.85
C ASN A 158 6.73 -12.40 -0.03
N TYR A 159 7.97 -11.89 -0.02
CA TYR A 159 8.38 -10.77 -0.85
C TYR A 159 9.45 -11.17 -1.86
N ARG A 160 9.39 -10.55 -3.05
CA ARG A 160 10.46 -10.64 -4.04
C ARG A 160 10.51 -9.39 -4.92
N PHE A 161 11.66 -9.14 -5.51
CA PHE A 161 11.77 -8.19 -6.62
C PHE A 161 11.43 -8.87 -7.94
N HIS A 162 10.76 -8.12 -8.81
CA HIS A 162 10.55 -8.44 -10.21
C HIS A 162 11.08 -7.28 -11.04
N ASP A 163 12.25 -7.44 -11.66
CA ASP A 163 12.79 -6.42 -12.56
C ASP A 163 12.05 -6.46 -13.91
N HIS A 164 11.68 -5.30 -14.44
CA HIS A 164 10.98 -5.21 -15.72
C HIS A 164 11.96 -5.39 -16.88
N GLU A 165 11.75 -6.42 -17.70
CA GLU A 165 12.53 -6.63 -18.93
C GLU A 165 12.19 -5.58 -20.00
N LYS A 166 10.94 -5.13 -20.04
CA LYS A 166 10.45 -4.10 -20.96
C LYS A 166 10.06 -2.85 -20.18
N LEU A 167 10.96 -1.86 -20.22
CA LEU A 167 10.76 -0.59 -19.53
C LEU A 167 9.71 0.27 -20.25
N ALA A 168 8.97 1.06 -19.48
CA ALA A 168 8.17 2.14 -20.03
C ALA A 168 9.09 3.17 -20.73
N HIS A 169 8.55 3.87 -21.72
CA HIS A 169 9.32 4.83 -22.54
C HIS A 169 10.00 5.96 -21.75
N TYR A 170 9.56 6.21 -20.52
CA TYR A 170 10.10 7.21 -19.61
C TYR A 170 11.09 6.67 -18.58
N ALA A 171 11.28 5.34 -18.47
CA ALA A 171 12.08 4.74 -17.40
C ALA A 171 13.39 4.14 -17.93
N ASN A 172 14.49 4.37 -17.20
CA ASN A 172 15.78 3.71 -17.45
C ASN A 172 16.05 2.52 -16.51
N ALA A 173 15.25 2.38 -15.43
CA ALA A 173 15.20 1.22 -14.56
C ALA A 173 13.82 1.12 -13.90
N ALA A 174 13.33 -0.10 -13.71
CA ALA A 174 12.05 -0.38 -13.09
C ALA A 174 12.05 -1.74 -12.41
N ALA A 175 11.58 -1.80 -11.17
CA ALA A 175 11.40 -3.04 -10.42
C ALA A 175 10.13 -2.96 -9.57
N ASP A 176 9.41 -4.07 -9.51
CA ASP A 176 8.26 -4.22 -8.63
C ASP A 176 8.66 -5.01 -7.38
N ILE A 177 8.19 -4.57 -6.22
CA ILE A 177 8.08 -5.39 -5.02
C ILE A 177 6.79 -6.17 -5.16
N GLU A 178 6.90 -7.48 -5.33
CA GLU A 178 5.76 -8.40 -5.36
C GLU A 178 5.56 -9.06 -3.99
N PHE A 179 4.29 -9.30 -3.64
CA PHE A 179 3.89 -10.08 -2.47
C PHE A 179 3.17 -11.37 -2.85
N ASN A 180 3.39 -12.43 -2.08
CA ASN A 180 2.76 -13.72 -2.27
C ASN A 180 1.34 -13.76 -1.66
N PHE A 181 0.34 -13.48 -2.48
CA PHE A 181 -1.07 -13.61 -2.08
C PHE A 181 -1.53 -15.07 -2.13
N PRO A 182 -2.71 -15.41 -1.58
CA PRO A 182 -3.30 -16.74 -1.73
C PRO A 182 -3.48 -17.22 -3.19
N PHE A 183 -3.46 -16.29 -4.15
CA PHE A 183 -3.53 -16.56 -5.60
C PHE A 183 -2.20 -16.28 -6.33
N GLY A 184 -1.09 -16.25 -5.60
CA GLY A 184 0.28 -16.12 -6.10
C GLY A 184 0.86 -14.71 -6.03
N PHE A 185 2.11 -14.58 -6.47
CA PHE A 185 2.85 -13.32 -6.48
C PHE A 185 2.17 -12.26 -7.36
N LYS A 186 1.99 -11.08 -6.79
CA LYS A 186 1.52 -9.87 -7.48
C LYS A 186 2.21 -8.63 -6.94
N GLU A 187 2.33 -7.63 -7.82
CA GLU A 187 2.85 -6.29 -7.53
C GLU A 187 2.11 -5.60 -6.38
N LEU A 188 2.88 -5.14 -5.39
CA LEU A 188 2.44 -4.22 -4.33
C LEU A 188 2.92 -2.78 -4.57
N GLU A 189 4.19 -2.64 -4.96
CA GLU A 189 4.85 -1.37 -5.09
C GLU A 189 5.82 -1.37 -6.27
N GLY A 190 5.67 -0.39 -7.16
CA GLY A 190 6.60 -0.14 -8.26
C GLY A 190 7.66 0.88 -7.86
N ILE A 191 8.90 0.62 -8.26
CA ILE A 191 10.04 1.53 -8.07
C ILE A 191 10.62 1.82 -9.44
N HIS A 192 10.62 3.09 -9.84
CA HIS A 192 10.97 3.49 -11.20
C HIS A 192 12.00 4.62 -11.18
N SER A 193 13.03 4.51 -12.01
CA SER A 193 13.91 5.63 -12.36
C SER A 193 13.43 6.22 -13.68
N ARG A 194 12.81 7.40 -13.63
CA ARG A 194 12.02 8.02 -14.71
C ARG A 194 12.75 9.14 -15.47
N THR A 195 14.07 9.24 -15.24
CA THR A 195 14.93 10.32 -15.76
C THR A 195 14.28 11.70 -15.55
N ASP A 196 14.45 12.63 -16.49
CA ASP A 196 13.83 13.96 -16.52
C ASP A 196 12.47 13.99 -17.25
N PHE A 197 11.95 12.85 -17.73
CA PHE A 197 10.84 12.81 -18.68
C PHE A 197 9.64 13.64 -18.22
N ASP A 198 9.18 13.42 -17.00
CA ASP A 198 7.95 14.03 -16.48
C ASP A 198 8.06 15.57 -16.44
N LEU A 199 9.14 16.11 -15.87
CA LEU A 199 9.36 17.55 -15.79
C LEU A 199 9.63 18.17 -17.18
N SER A 200 10.38 17.48 -18.04
CA SER A 200 10.68 17.94 -19.40
C SER A 200 9.42 18.00 -20.28
N GLN A 201 8.48 17.05 -20.15
CA GLN A 201 7.18 17.11 -20.83
C GLN A 201 6.33 18.29 -20.33
N HIS A 202 6.25 18.48 -19.01
CA HIS A 202 5.51 19.62 -18.44
C HIS A 202 6.12 20.96 -18.84
N GLU A 203 7.45 21.08 -18.86
CA GLU A 203 8.15 22.28 -19.35
C GLU A 203 7.80 22.57 -20.82
N LYS A 204 7.85 21.55 -21.68
CA LYS A 204 7.54 21.66 -23.11
C LYS A 204 6.11 22.14 -23.38
N TYR A 205 5.11 21.54 -22.72
CA TYR A 205 3.70 21.85 -23.00
C TYR A 205 3.17 23.06 -22.23
N SER A 206 3.77 23.42 -21.09
CA SER A 206 3.35 24.60 -20.32
C SER A 206 4.09 25.89 -20.69
N GLY A 207 5.28 25.76 -21.31
CA GLY A 207 6.18 26.89 -21.58
C GLY A 207 6.87 27.46 -20.34
N LYS A 208 6.70 26.84 -19.16
CA LYS A 208 7.37 27.24 -17.91
C LYS A 208 8.59 26.37 -17.67
N LYS A 209 9.75 26.99 -17.44
CA LYS A 209 10.97 26.27 -17.05
C LYS A 209 10.78 25.59 -15.69
N LEU A 210 11.00 24.28 -15.62
CA LEU A 210 10.93 23.46 -14.40
C LEU A 210 12.33 22.99 -14.00
N GLN A 211 13.30 23.91 -14.04
CA GLN A 211 14.71 23.66 -13.78
C GLN A 211 15.09 24.04 -12.35
N PHE A 212 16.07 23.32 -11.80
CA PHE A 212 16.72 23.64 -10.54
C PHE A 212 18.10 24.26 -10.80
N PHE A 213 18.41 25.36 -10.13
CA PHE A 213 19.76 25.93 -10.10
C PHE A 213 20.56 25.25 -8.99
N ASP A 214 21.62 24.54 -9.36
CA ASP A 214 22.51 23.86 -8.43
C ASP A 214 23.71 24.75 -8.10
N PRO A 215 23.82 25.30 -6.87
CA PRO A 215 24.91 26.19 -6.51
C PRO A 215 26.28 25.52 -6.45
N GLU A 216 26.35 24.18 -6.33
CA GLU A 216 27.61 23.44 -6.29
C GLU A 216 28.21 23.30 -7.69
N LEU A 217 27.35 23.09 -8.69
CA LEU A 217 27.73 22.96 -10.10
C LEU A 217 27.66 24.30 -10.86
N ASN A 218 27.00 25.30 -10.26
CA ASN A 218 26.73 26.61 -10.86
C ASN A 218 26.01 26.50 -12.21
N GLU A 219 25.04 25.60 -12.32
CA GLU A 219 24.29 25.33 -13.54
C GLU A 219 22.79 25.12 -13.26
N ASN A 220 21.97 25.18 -14.32
CA ASN A 220 20.56 24.82 -14.24
C ASN A 220 20.33 23.48 -14.97
N TYR A 221 19.60 22.57 -14.35
CA TYR A 221 19.20 21.31 -14.97
C TYR A 221 17.76 20.95 -14.62
N VAL A 222 17.16 20.07 -15.43
CA VAL A 222 15.91 19.39 -15.08
C VAL A 222 16.25 18.18 -14.21
N PRO A 223 15.77 18.11 -12.96
CA PRO A 223 16.08 16.98 -12.07
C PRO A 223 15.57 15.67 -12.63
N TYR A 224 16.29 14.60 -12.32
CA TYR A 224 15.80 13.24 -12.56
C TYR A 224 14.86 12.82 -11.43
N VAL A 225 13.96 11.89 -11.70
CA VAL A 225 12.96 11.42 -10.75
C VAL A 225 13.13 9.93 -10.47
N VAL A 226 13.28 9.58 -9.19
CA VAL A 226 13.07 8.22 -8.70
C VAL A 226 11.72 8.16 -8.02
N GLU A 227 10.84 7.31 -8.54
CA GLU A 227 9.49 7.11 -8.05
C GLU A 227 9.42 5.86 -7.17
N THR A 228 8.64 5.95 -6.09
CA THR A 228 8.10 4.79 -5.37
C THR A 228 6.59 4.91 -5.35
N SER A 229 5.88 3.93 -5.89
CA SER A 229 4.41 3.94 -6.00
C SER A 229 3.81 2.67 -5.43
N ILE A 230 3.10 2.79 -4.30
CA ILE A 230 2.43 1.68 -3.63
C ILE A 230 0.91 1.80 -3.77
N GLY A 231 0.25 0.70 -4.12
CA GLY A 231 -1.21 0.60 -4.07
C GLY A 231 -1.68 0.37 -2.64
N LEU A 232 -2.33 1.36 -2.02
CA LEU A 232 -2.76 1.30 -0.62
C LEU A 232 -3.76 0.15 -0.40
N ASP A 233 -4.72 -0.01 -1.31
CA ASP A 233 -5.71 -1.08 -1.20
C ASP A 233 -5.07 -2.47 -1.34
N ARG A 234 -4.08 -2.62 -2.24
CA ARG A 234 -3.33 -3.88 -2.37
C ARG A 234 -2.53 -4.18 -1.11
N MET A 235 -1.93 -3.15 -0.50
CA MET A 235 -1.26 -3.27 0.79
C MET A 235 -2.23 -3.72 1.90
N PHE A 236 -3.43 -3.14 1.94
CA PHE A 236 -4.49 -3.58 2.87
C PHE A 236 -4.84 -5.06 2.67
N LEU A 237 -5.01 -5.50 1.42
CA LEU A 237 -5.30 -6.90 1.12
C LEU A 237 -4.12 -7.83 1.49
N ALA A 238 -2.86 -7.40 1.30
CA ALA A 238 -1.69 -8.17 1.70
C ALA A 238 -1.68 -8.40 3.22
N VAL A 239 -1.87 -7.33 3.99
CA VAL A 239 -1.97 -7.42 5.46
C VAL A 239 -3.12 -8.34 5.86
N LEU A 240 -4.31 -8.13 5.31
CA LEU A 240 -5.51 -8.87 5.72
C LEU A 240 -5.39 -10.37 5.38
N SER A 241 -4.95 -10.69 4.16
CA SER A 241 -4.83 -12.07 3.71
C SER A 241 -3.73 -12.86 4.43
N HIS A 242 -2.66 -12.20 4.87
CA HIS A 242 -1.62 -12.81 5.68
C HIS A 242 -2.01 -12.95 7.17
N SER A 243 -2.74 -11.95 7.69
CA SER A 243 -3.06 -11.86 9.12
C SER A 243 -4.22 -12.77 9.55
N LEU A 244 -5.18 -13.06 8.66
CA LEU A 244 -6.34 -13.88 9.01
C LEU A 244 -5.95 -15.35 9.09
N GLN A 245 -5.99 -15.92 10.30
CA GLN A 245 -5.57 -17.29 10.58
C GLN A 245 -6.63 -18.02 11.40
N GLU A 246 -6.79 -19.31 11.10
CA GLU A 246 -7.48 -20.26 11.97
C GLU A 246 -6.43 -21.09 12.71
N GLU A 247 -6.49 -21.09 14.04
CA GLU A 247 -5.54 -21.80 14.89
C GLU A 247 -6.26 -22.86 15.73
N THR A 248 -5.69 -24.07 15.73
CA THR A 248 -6.06 -25.12 16.69
C THR A 248 -5.23 -24.95 17.95
N LEU A 249 -5.90 -24.78 19.09
CA LEU A 249 -5.26 -24.67 20.39
C LEU A 249 -4.89 -26.03 20.98
N GLU A 250 -4.05 -26.03 22.03
CA GLU A 250 -3.62 -27.24 22.75
C GLU A 250 -4.78 -28.08 23.31
N ASP A 251 -5.91 -27.43 23.63
CA ASP A 251 -7.12 -28.08 24.12
C ASP A 251 -8.00 -28.67 22.99
N GLY A 252 -7.57 -28.55 21.74
CA GLY A 252 -8.30 -29.00 20.55
C GLY A 252 -9.39 -28.02 20.09
N SER A 253 -9.58 -26.88 20.76
CA SER A 253 -10.51 -25.85 20.30
C SER A 253 -9.91 -25.01 19.18
N GLU A 254 -10.74 -24.50 18.28
CA GLU A 254 -10.32 -23.62 17.19
C GLU A 254 -10.55 -22.15 17.54
N ARG A 255 -9.73 -21.27 16.95
CA ARG A 255 -9.93 -19.83 16.98
C ARG A 255 -9.60 -19.17 15.66
N THR A 256 -10.47 -18.25 15.25
CA THR A 256 -10.14 -17.22 14.28
C THR A 256 -9.37 -16.12 14.97
N VAL A 257 -8.19 -15.79 14.45
CA VAL A 257 -7.37 -14.67 14.91
C VAL A 257 -6.95 -13.83 13.71
N LEU A 258 -7.07 -12.51 13.84
CA LEU A 258 -6.55 -11.58 12.87
C LEU A 258 -5.21 -11.03 13.39
N LYS A 259 -4.11 -11.69 13.03
CA LYS A 259 -2.75 -11.33 13.46
C LYS A 259 -2.19 -10.08 12.77
N LEU A 260 -2.94 -8.98 12.82
CA LEU A 260 -2.46 -7.69 12.31
C LEU A 260 -1.14 -7.32 12.98
N PRO A 261 -0.17 -6.75 12.24
CA PRO A 261 0.96 -6.07 12.87
C PRO A 261 0.42 -5.10 13.92
N PHE A 262 0.96 -5.15 15.15
CA PHE A 262 0.38 -4.42 16.29
C PHE A 262 0.25 -2.91 16.01
N ILE A 263 1.19 -2.36 15.26
CA ILE A 263 1.19 -0.97 14.78
C ILE A 263 0.02 -0.64 13.83
N LEU A 264 -0.51 -1.61 13.07
CA LEU A 264 -1.65 -1.43 12.16
C LEU A 264 -3.00 -1.76 12.80
N ALA A 265 -3.03 -2.43 13.95
CA ALA A 265 -4.30 -2.82 14.57
C ALA A 265 -5.19 -1.59 14.85
N PRO A 266 -6.48 -1.61 14.45
CA PRO A 266 -7.36 -0.45 14.58
C PRO A 266 -7.63 -0.10 16.04
N VAL A 267 -7.73 -1.11 16.89
CA VAL A 267 -7.84 -1.00 18.34
C VAL A 267 -6.57 -1.57 18.95
N LYS A 268 -5.89 -0.81 19.82
CA LYS A 268 -4.62 -1.22 20.45
C LYS A 268 -4.85 -2.04 21.71
N ALA A 269 -5.89 -1.72 22.47
CA ALA A 269 -6.30 -2.52 23.62
C ALA A 269 -7.81 -2.51 23.87
N ALA A 270 -8.31 -3.62 24.40
CA ALA A 270 -9.67 -3.72 24.92
C ALA A 270 -9.63 -3.85 26.45
N VAL A 271 -10.37 -3.02 27.17
CA VAL A 271 -10.50 -3.06 28.63
C VAL A 271 -11.77 -3.80 29.02
N LEU A 272 -11.59 -4.88 29.78
CA LEU A 272 -12.58 -5.92 30.02
C LEU A 272 -12.79 -6.08 31.54
N PRO A 273 -13.82 -5.47 32.15
CA PRO A 273 -14.15 -5.77 33.54
C PRO A 273 -14.66 -7.21 33.66
N LEU A 274 -14.19 -7.96 34.66
CA LEU A 274 -14.55 -9.36 34.85
C LEU A 274 -16.07 -9.52 35.03
N LEU A 275 -16.67 -8.61 35.81
CA LEU A 275 -18.11 -8.54 36.08
C LEU A 275 -18.63 -7.12 35.84
N LYS A 276 -19.92 -7.02 35.51
CA LYS A 276 -20.66 -5.76 35.31
C LYS A 276 -21.09 -5.07 36.61
N LYS A 277 -20.44 -5.39 37.71
CA LYS A 277 -20.84 -4.96 39.04
C LYS A 277 -19.60 -4.84 39.91
N ASP A 278 -19.85 -4.57 41.19
CA ASP A 278 -18.81 -4.52 42.20
C ASP A 278 -17.72 -3.52 41.83
N GLY A 279 -18.02 -2.33 41.30
CA GLY A 279 -17.02 -1.28 41.10
C GLY A 279 -15.95 -1.54 40.02
N LEU A 280 -15.96 -2.71 39.35
CA LEU A 280 -14.99 -3.07 38.31
C LEU A 280 -15.17 -2.26 37.01
N PRO A 281 -16.41 -2.00 36.55
CA PRO A 281 -16.66 -1.10 35.41
C PRO A 281 -16.04 0.28 35.59
N GLU A 282 -16.10 0.85 36.79
CA GLU A 282 -15.59 2.18 37.11
C GLU A 282 -14.07 2.24 37.01
N ILE A 283 -13.37 1.21 37.51
CA ILE A 283 -11.90 1.08 37.36
C ILE A 283 -11.53 0.88 35.89
N ALA A 284 -12.26 0.04 35.16
CA ALA A 284 -12.04 -0.16 33.73
C ALA A 284 -12.21 1.14 32.94
N GLN A 285 -13.21 1.96 33.29
CA GLN A 285 -13.43 3.26 32.68
C GLN A 285 -12.30 4.25 33.00
N GLN A 286 -11.73 4.22 34.21
CA GLN A 286 -10.54 5.02 34.54
C GLN A 286 -9.35 4.65 33.66
N ILE A 287 -9.08 3.35 33.48
CA ILE A 287 -8.00 2.87 32.59
C ILE A 287 -8.21 3.35 31.15
N ILE A 288 -9.45 3.31 30.64
CA ILE A 288 -9.77 3.85 29.33
C ILE A 288 -9.49 5.35 29.26
N ASN A 289 -9.93 6.10 30.28
CA ASN A 289 -9.77 7.54 30.30
C ASN A 289 -8.30 7.97 30.27
N ASP A 290 -7.42 7.16 30.86
CA ASP A 290 -5.98 7.39 30.86
C ASP A 290 -5.35 6.98 29.52
N LEU A 291 -5.70 5.81 28.98
CA LEU A 291 -5.07 5.26 27.76
C LEU A 291 -5.55 5.89 26.45
N GLN A 292 -6.79 6.41 26.40
CA GLN A 292 -7.40 6.91 25.16
C GLN A 292 -6.69 8.12 24.53
N TRP A 293 -5.90 8.85 25.32
CA TRP A 293 -5.11 9.99 24.82
C TRP A 293 -3.96 9.56 23.92
N ASP A 294 -3.40 8.37 24.17
CA ASP A 294 -2.26 7.84 23.44
C ASP A 294 -2.68 6.76 22.42
N TYR A 295 -3.74 6.02 22.70
CA TYR A 295 -4.11 4.82 21.96
C TYR A 295 -5.61 4.71 21.71
N ASN A 296 -5.99 4.16 20.55
CA ASN A 296 -7.37 3.75 20.33
C ASN A 296 -7.68 2.52 21.19
N VAL A 297 -8.47 2.70 22.24
CA VAL A 297 -8.87 1.66 23.19
C VAL A 297 -10.37 1.55 23.27
N ILE A 298 -10.87 0.35 23.56
CA ILE A 298 -12.31 0.10 23.67
C ILE A 298 -12.67 -0.52 25.01
N TYR A 299 -13.92 -0.29 25.42
CA TYR A 299 -14.56 -0.96 26.55
C TYR A 299 -15.38 -2.15 26.06
N ASP A 300 -15.28 -3.31 26.73
CA ASP A 300 -16.19 -4.43 26.47
C ASP A 300 -16.50 -5.22 27.74
N GLU A 301 -17.76 -5.18 28.15
CA GLU A 301 -18.29 -5.88 29.33
C GLU A 301 -19.33 -6.95 28.97
N LYS A 302 -19.66 -7.13 27.68
CA LYS A 302 -20.74 -8.03 27.26
C LYS A 302 -20.21 -9.46 27.15
N ASP A 303 -20.92 -10.41 27.76
CA ASP A 303 -20.59 -11.84 27.82
C ASP A 303 -19.40 -12.19 28.73
N ALA A 304 -19.16 -13.49 28.90
CA ALA A 304 -18.02 -14.01 29.66
C ALA A 304 -16.69 -13.54 29.05
N VAL A 305 -15.67 -13.32 29.90
CA VAL A 305 -14.35 -12.79 29.49
C VAL A 305 -13.70 -13.61 28.37
N GLY A 306 -13.83 -14.95 28.40
CA GLY A 306 -13.30 -15.81 27.33
C GLY A 306 -13.92 -15.53 25.95
N ARG A 307 -15.23 -15.25 25.88
CA ARG A 307 -15.89 -14.86 24.63
C ARG A 307 -15.44 -13.47 24.16
N ARG A 308 -15.17 -12.57 25.10
CA ARG A 308 -14.61 -11.24 24.80
C ARG A 308 -13.19 -11.36 24.23
N TYR A 309 -12.33 -12.20 24.80
CA TYR A 309 -11.02 -12.48 24.19
C TYR A 309 -11.14 -13.02 22.76
N ARG A 310 -12.02 -14.00 22.50
CA ARG A 310 -12.24 -14.52 21.14
C ARG A 310 -12.68 -13.42 20.14
N ARG A 311 -13.57 -12.52 20.57
CA ARG A 311 -14.00 -11.38 19.75
C ARG A 311 -12.83 -10.44 19.43
N GLN A 312 -11.98 -10.17 20.41
CA GLN A 312 -10.81 -9.30 20.25
C GLN A 312 -9.69 -9.95 19.43
N ASP A 313 -9.49 -11.27 19.56
CA ASP A 313 -8.58 -12.05 18.72
C ASP A 313 -9.01 -11.96 17.25
N ALA A 314 -10.30 -12.17 16.96
CA ALA A 314 -10.86 -12.07 15.60
C ALA A 314 -10.85 -10.62 15.05
N ALA A 315 -10.96 -9.61 15.92
CA ALA A 315 -10.84 -8.20 15.55
C ALA A 315 -9.39 -7.73 15.39
N GLY A 316 -8.42 -8.56 15.79
CA GLY A 316 -6.99 -8.28 15.71
C GLY A 316 -6.47 -7.30 16.75
N THR A 317 -7.19 -7.11 17.86
CA THR A 317 -6.78 -6.24 18.97
C THR A 317 -5.56 -6.83 19.69
N PRO A 318 -4.40 -6.14 19.74
CA PRO A 318 -3.16 -6.68 20.29
C PRO A 318 -3.23 -7.08 21.76
N TYR A 319 -3.89 -6.27 22.59
CA TYR A 319 -3.93 -6.44 24.03
C TYR A 319 -5.34 -6.47 24.59
N CYS A 320 -5.60 -7.38 25.51
CA CYS A 320 -6.81 -7.34 26.35
C CYS A 320 -6.41 -7.09 27.81
N ILE A 321 -6.98 -6.08 28.43
CA ILE A 321 -6.72 -5.66 29.81
C ILE A 321 -7.92 -6.09 30.64
N THR A 322 -7.74 -7.02 31.57
CA THR A 322 -8.83 -7.56 32.39
C THR A 322 -8.76 -6.98 33.79
N VAL A 323 -9.87 -6.40 34.23
CA VAL A 323 -10.04 -5.81 35.56
C VAL A 323 -10.84 -6.77 36.42
N ASP A 324 -10.21 -7.33 37.45
CA ASP A 324 -10.81 -8.34 38.33
C ASP A 324 -10.87 -7.86 39.78
N HIS A 325 -11.36 -8.70 40.69
CA HIS A 325 -11.47 -8.34 42.10
C HIS A 325 -10.12 -8.03 42.74
N GLN A 326 -9.05 -8.74 42.33
CA GLN A 326 -7.70 -8.50 42.82
C GLN A 326 -7.21 -7.09 42.43
N THR A 327 -7.65 -6.54 41.30
CA THR A 327 -7.33 -5.15 40.92
C THR A 327 -7.69 -4.14 41.99
N LYS A 328 -8.74 -4.38 42.78
CA LYS A 328 -9.12 -3.49 43.89
C LYS A 328 -8.17 -3.56 45.08
N GLU A 329 -7.55 -4.71 45.27
CA GLU A 329 -6.69 -4.99 46.42
C GLU A 329 -5.27 -4.47 46.18
N ASP A 330 -4.74 -4.68 44.97
CA ASP A 330 -3.33 -4.42 44.66
C ASP A 330 -3.08 -3.43 43.50
N GLY A 331 -4.13 -2.92 42.85
CA GLY A 331 -4.00 -1.98 41.74
C GLY A 331 -3.36 -2.59 40.48
N THR A 332 -3.35 -3.92 40.36
CA THR A 332 -2.84 -4.63 39.18
C THR A 332 -3.96 -5.17 38.31
N VAL A 333 -3.70 -5.31 37.02
CA VAL A 333 -4.63 -5.87 36.03
C VAL A 333 -3.95 -6.98 35.24
N THR A 334 -4.74 -7.83 34.61
CA THR A 334 -4.22 -8.88 33.74
C THR A 334 -4.12 -8.35 32.31
N LEU A 335 -2.91 -8.29 31.77
CA LEU A 335 -2.63 -7.94 30.37
C LEU A 335 -2.44 -9.22 29.56
N ARG A 336 -3.30 -9.47 28.58
CA ARG A 336 -3.22 -10.62 27.67
C ARG A 336 -2.72 -10.19 26.30
N ASN A 337 -1.70 -10.89 25.78
CA ASN A 337 -1.21 -10.74 24.41
C ASN A 337 -2.03 -11.59 23.43
N ARG A 338 -2.45 -11.01 22.31
CA ARG A 338 -3.25 -11.68 21.26
C ARG A 338 -2.56 -12.92 20.67
N ASP A 339 -1.31 -12.76 20.25
CA ASP A 339 -0.58 -13.75 19.46
C ASP A 339 -0.16 -14.92 20.35
N THR A 340 0.50 -14.64 21.48
CA THR A 340 1.01 -15.68 22.38
C THR A 340 -0.03 -16.22 23.35
N MET A 341 -1.17 -15.53 23.49
CA MET A 341 -2.19 -15.79 24.51
C MET A 341 -1.70 -15.66 25.97
N ALA A 342 -0.44 -15.27 26.18
CA ALA A 342 0.16 -15.15 27.50
C ALA A 342 -0.53 -14.04 28.30
N GLN A 343 -0.70 -14.30 29.60
CA GLN A 343 -1.29 -13.36 30.55
C GLN A 343 -0.24 -12.98 31.58
N GLU A 344 -0.03 -11.67 31.78
CA GLU A 344 0.83 -11.14 32.83
C GLU A 344 0.06 -10.18 33.74
N ARG A 345 0.37 -10.17 35.04
CA ARG A 345 -0.14 -9.17 35.98
C ARG A 345 0.73 -7.93 35.93
N VAL A 346 0.12 -6.78 35.65
CA VAL A 346 0.81 -5.51 35.47
C VAL A 346 0.13 -4.44 36.34
N PRO A 347 0.89 -3.63 37.11
CA PRO A 347 0.36 -2.44 37.75
C PRO A 347 -0.29 -1.50 36.73
N ILE A 348 -1.46 -0.92 37.05
CA ILE A 348 -2.19 -0.05 36.12
C ILE A 348 -1.30 1.09 35.59
N ASN A 349 -0.47 1.69 36.45
CA ASN A 349 0.43 2.78 36.08
C ASN A 349 1.57 2.38 35.12
N LYS A 350 1.81 1.08 34.89
CA LYS A 350 2.82 0.56 33.94
C LYS A 350 2.22 0.04 32.63
N LEU A 351 0.90 0.07 32.46
CA LEU A 351 0.23 -0.44 31.25
C LEU A 351 0.72 0.26 29.98
N SER A 352 0.73 1.60 29.97
CA SER A 352 1.14 2.37 28.79
C SER A 352 2.59 2.05 28.41
N GLU A 353 3.50 1.96 29.38
CA GLU A 353 4.91 1.60 29.16
C GLU A 353 5.05 0.19 28.55
N LYS A 354 4.36 -0.80 29.11
CA LYS A 354 4.40 -2.19 28.64
C LYS A 354 3.87 -2.35 27.22
N MET A 355 2.81 -1.62 26.87
CA MET A 355 2.23 -1.68 25.54
C MET A 355 3.06 -0.90 24.50
N LYS A 356 3.65 0.24 24.90
CA LYS A 356 4.33 1.20 24.02
C LYS A 356 5.35 0.55 23.10
N ASP A 357 6.11 -0.41 23.61
CA ASP A 357 7.16 -1.07 22.83
C ASP A 357 6.63 -1.82 21.60
N ALA A 358 5.43 -2.37 21.67
CA ALA A 358 4.86 -3.15 20.58
C ALA A 358 3.94 -2.33 19.65
N ILE A 359 3.47 -1.15 20.08
CA ILE A 359 2.52 -0.31 19.33
C ILE A 359 3.07 1.06 18.94
N SER A 360 4.31 1.40 19.32
CA SER A 360 4.94 2.68 19.00
C SER A 360 5.44 2.74 17.57
N TYR A 361 4.86 3.64 16.76
CA TYR A 361 5.39 3.95 15.42
C TYR A 361 6.84 4.42 15.45
N LYS A 362 7.24 5.16 16.50
CA LYS A 362 8.63 5.62 16.64
C LYS A 362 9.59 4.44 16.74
N LYS A 363 9.24 3.41 17.51
CA LYS A 363 10.09 2.22 17.70
C LYS A 363 10.07 1.31 16.49
N TRP A 364 8.94 1.24 15.78
CA TRP A 364 8.81 0.46 14.55
C TRP A 364 9.59 1.06 13.37
N LEU A 365 9.66 2.40 13.27
CA LEU A 365 10.35 3.10 12.19
C LEU A 365 11.81 3.48 12.51
N SER A 366 12.25 3.34 13.76
CA SER A 366 13.65 3.54 14.20
C SER A 366 14.46 2.27 14.05
#